data_AF-A0A6V8HCF1-F1
#
_entry.id   AF-A0A6V8HCF1-F1
#
_cell.length_a   1.000
_cell.length_b   1.000
_cell.length_c   1.000
_cell.angle_alpha   90.00
_cell.angle_beta   90.00
_cell.angle_gamma   90.00
#
_symmetry.space_group_name_H-M   'P 1'
#
loop_
_entity.id
_entity.type
_entity.pdbx_description
1 polymer ?
#
loop_
_entity_poly.entity_id
_entity_poly.type
_entity_poly.pdbx_seq_one_letter_code
_entity_poly.pdbx_strand_id
1 'polypeptide(L)'
;MAPTLVSSPPTLRITPEPLTPQSFAPFGTVITTPFPRDLLGAPNNLPALKLPHRVPATPVYANQGSAVKISPIAPLANGYENACPSGKAAQARLSMFACFPRKLRREKQTGHRQSAVNDILNGKVHSEGGEQDGEGAEEEPDFDGPVFDVRILERHPYTTQTFIPLDLSSQKRVLRDRVPDKKSHDWKGYGEGDVGITLDGTAEQDEEQEEPIYLVIVAPTLKGQSAAATSATTSKDTAVSSSDPTTMSTIGTLSDPVNEGTVDSNRVLIRDPPDLENLRAFIARGGQAVTYGPGTWHAPMVVLGPRRVDFVVVQYVNGVEDEDCQEAAFKDGIVVDLKSLSEEEDEFWDDLKKLSKL
;
A
#
# COMPACT_ATOMS: atom_id res chain seq x y z
N MET A 1 -18.16 7.54 0.70
CA MET A 1 -17.22 7.13 1.75
C MET A 1 -17.36 5.64 1.93
N ALA A 2 -16.23 4.91 1.98
CA ALA A 2 -16.22 3.47 2.22
C ALA A 2 -17.02 3.09 3.48
N PRO A 3 -17.77 1.98 3.46
CA PRO A 3 -18.43 1.46 4.65
C PRO A 3 -17.39 1.06 5.71
N THR A 4 -17.58 1.53 6.95
CA THR A 4 -16.65 1.27 8.06
C THR A 4 -17.08 0.04 8.85
N LEU A 5 -16.21 -0.96 8.97
CA LEU A 5 -16.50 -2.20 9.71
C LEU A 5 -16.77 -1.92 11.20
N VAL A 6 -17.89 -2.45 11.71
CA VAL A 6 -18.33 -2.24 13.10
C VAL A 6 -17.49 -3.04 14.08
N SER A 7 -17.12 -4.27 13.74
CA SER A 7 -16.23 -5.12 14.53
C SER A 7 -14.84 -5.11 13.90
N SER A 8 -14.06 -4.06 14.15
CA SER A 8 -12.61 -4.13 13.97
C SER A 8 -11.99 -4.50 15.33
N PRO A 9 -11.05 -5.45 15.39
CA PRO A 9 -10.30 -5.71 16.63
C PRO A 9 -9.61 -4.42 17.09
N PRO A 10 -9.37 -4.24 18.41
CA PRO A 10 -8.61 -3.10 18.90
C PRO A 10 -7.26 -3.06 18.18
N THR A 11 -7.02 -1.98 17.43
CA THR A 11 -5.82 -1.68 16.61
C THR A 11 -4.95 -2.90 16.27
N LEU A 12 -5.27 -3.59 15.17
CA LEU A 12 -4.44 -4.69 14.66
C LEU A 12 -3.05 -4.16 14.28
N ARG A 13 -1.98 -4.74 14.81
CA ARG A 13 -0.59 -4.41 14.47
C ARG A 13 0.07 -5.56 13.72
N ILE A 14 0.71 -5.25 12.59
CA ILE A 14 1.45 -6.22 11.77
C ILE A 14 2.84 -5.68 11.41
N THR A 15 3.82 -6.56 11.30
CA THR A 15 5.18 -6.21 10.82
C THR A 15 5.31 -6.67 9.37
N PRO A 16 5.81 -5.83 8.45
CA PRO A 16 5.98 -6.25 7.08
C PRO A 16 7.18 -7.17 6.93
N GLU A 17 7.10 -8.08 5.98
CA GLU A 17 8.16 -9.02 5.61
C GLU A 17 8.65 -8.79 4.17
N PRO A 18 9.78 -9.36 3.73
CA PRO A 18 10.21 -9.27 2.34
C PRO A 18 9.18 -9.87 1.37
N LEU A 19 8.88 -9.15 0.28
CA LEU A 19 8.01 -9.68 -0.78
C LEU A 19 8.71 -10.82 -1.53
N THR A 20 8.13 -12.02 -1.49
CA THR A 20 8.60 -13.18 -2.27
C THR A 20 7.46 -13.85 -3.01
N PRO A 21 7.71 -14.54 -4.14
CA PRO A 21 6.67 -15.31 -4.82
C PRO A 21 5.99 -16.36 -3.93
N GLN A 22 6.73 -16.97 -3.01
CA GLN A 22 6.22 -18.00 -2.11
C GLN A 22 5.32 -17.40 -1.04
N SER A 23 5.76 -16.32 -0.40
CA SER A 23 5.03 -15.65 0.68
C SER A 23 3.75 -14.97 0.16
N PHE A 24 3.77 -14.45 -1.07
CA PHE A 24 2.63 -13.75 -1.67
C PHE A 24 1.62 -14.65 -2.40
N ALA A 25 1.95 -15.93 -2.64
CA ALA A 25 1.13 -16.85 -3.42
C ALA A 25 -0.36 -16.98 -3.01
N PRO A 26 -0.75 -16.86 -1.73
CA PRO A 26 -2.16 -16.90 -1.34
C PRO A 26 -2.98 -15.70 -1.86
N PHE A 27 -2.32 -14.59 -2.20
CA PHE A 27 -2.94 -13.31 -2.54
C PHE A 27 -2.85 -12.99 -4.02
N GLY A 28 -1.94 -13.64 -4.74
CA GLY A 28 -1.67 -13.32 -6.13
C GLY A 28 -0.32 -13.84 -6.62
N THR A 29 0.28 -13.09 -7.54
CA THR A 29 1.57 -13.42 -8.17
C THR A 29 2.52 -12.23 -8.04
N VAL A 30 3.77 -12.49 -7.64
CA VAL A 30 4.86 -11.51 -7.75
C VAL A 30 5.52 -11.71 -9.10
N ILE A 31 5.67 -10.66 -9.89
CA ILE A 31 6.43 -10.66 -11.13
C ILE A 31 7.84 -10.16 -10.82
N THR A 32 8.84 -10.97 -11.12
CA THR A 32 10.26 -10.69 -10.94
C THR A 32 11.05 -11.28 -12.10
N THR A 33 12.25 -10.76 -12.34
CA THR A 33 13.18 -11.39 -13.28
C THR A 33 13.75 -12.68 -12.67
N PRO A 34 13.78 -13.80 -13.41
CA PRO A 34 14.49 -15.01 -13.00
C PRO A 34 16.00 -14.94 -13.26
N PHE A 35 16.48 -13.86 -13.91
CA PHE A 35 17.86 -13.73 -14.36
C PHE A 35 18.64 -12.75 -13.48
N PRO A 36 19.92 -13.06 -13.18
CA PRO A 36 20.85 -12.08 -12.61
C PRO A 36 20.97 -10.84 -13.49
N ARG A 37 21.19 -9.68 -12.88
CA ARG A 37 21.30 -8.39 -13.60
C ARG A 37 22.49 -8.31 -14.54
N ASP A 38 23.57 -8.99 -14.18
CA ASP A 38 24.84 -9.06 -14.90
C ASP A 38 24.84 -10.16 -15.97
N LEU A 39 23.72 -10.83 -16.21
CA LEU A 39 23.60 -11.84 -17.26
C LEU A 39 23.59 -11.17 -18.65
N LEU A 40 24.71 -11.28 -19.37
CA LEU A 40 24.90 -10.66 -20.69
C LEU A 40 24.45 -11.52 -21.89
N GLY A 41 24.06 -12.77 -21.67
CA GLY A 41 23.68 -13.71 -22.74
C GLY A 41 22.61 -14.71 -22.30
N ALA A 42 21.86 -15.22 -23.27
CA ALA A 42 20.78 -16.18 -23.00
C ALA A 42 21.35 -17.50 -22.41
N PRO A 43 20.74 -18.07 -21.36
CA PRO A 43 21.20 -19.35 -20.80
C PRO A 43 21.03 -20.49 -21.79
N ASN A 44 22.04 -21.37 -21.90
CA ASN A 44 22.07 -22.46 -22.88
C ASN A 44 21.04 -23.59 -22.65
N ASN A 45 20.45 -23.68 -21.45
CA ASN A 45 19.52 -24.75 -21.07
C ASN A 45 18.25 -24.18 -20.41
N LEU A 46 17.33 -23.69 -21.24
CA LEU A 46 16.05 -23.12 -20.79
C LEU A 46 15.14 -24.11 -20.04
N PRO A 47 14.99 -25.40 -20.43
CA PRO A 47 14.16 -26.35 -19.69
C PRO A 47 14.58 -26.58 -18.23
N ALA A 48 15.86 -26.35 -17.89
CA ALA A 48 16.36 -26.48 -16.53
C ALA A 48 16.20 -25.20 -15.68
N LEU A 49 15.69 -24.11 -16.26
CA LEU A 49 15.54 -22.83 -15.57
C LEU A 49 14.49 -22.96 -14.46
N LYS A 50 14.90 -22.73 -13.21
CA LYS A 50 13.99 -22.61 -12.08
C LYS A 50 13.33 -21.25 -12.12
N LEU A 51 12.06 -21.21 -12.50
CA LEU A 51 11.29 -19.98 -12.49
C LEU A 51 10.83 -19.65 -11.06
N PRO A 52 10.92 -18.37 -10.64
CA PRO A 52 10.46 -17.92 -9.34
C PRO A 52 8.92 -17.91 -9.24
N HIS A 53 8.22 -17.98 -10.38
CA HIS A 53 6.77 -17.81 -10.48
C HIS A 53 6.03 -19.14 -10.35
N ARG A 54 4.87 -19.13 -9.69
CA ARG A 54 3.98 -20.31 -9.60
C ARG A 54 3.18 -20.58 -10.86
N VAL A 55 3.10 -19.62 -11.77
CA VAL A 55 2.36 -19.78 -13.02
C VAL A 55 3.12 -20.75 -13.92
N PRO A 56 2.49 -21.83 -14.42
CA PRO A 56 3.12 -22.72 -15.37
C PRO A 56 3.54 -21.95 -16.61
N ALA A 57 4.84 -21.79 -16.81
CA ALA A 57 5.41 -21.03 -17.90
C ALA A 57 6.57 -21.80 -18.52
N THR A 58 6.68 -21.75 -19.83
CA THR A 58 7.75 -22.40 -20.58
C THR A 58 8.67 -21.33 -21.15
N PRO A 59 9.92 -21.22 -20.69
CA PRO A 59 10.90 -20.33 -21.30
C PRO A 59 11.25 -20.83 -22.71
N VAL A 60 11.23 -19.91 -23.68
CA VAL A 60 11.61 -20.19 -25.07
C VAL A 60 12.60 -19.14 -25.56
N TYR A 61 13.55 -19.55 -26.39
CA TYR A 61 14.37 -18.58 -27.11
C TYR A 61 13.49 -17.81 -28.11
N ALA A 62 13.73 -16.52 -28.18
CA ALA A 62 13.09 -15.60 -29.10
C ALA A 62 14.15 -14.73 -29.80
N ASN A 63 13.74 -13.95 -30.80
CA ASN A 63 14.60 -13.02 -31.53
C ASN A 63 15.91 -13.65 -32.04
N GLN A 64 15.81 -14.85 -32.65
CA GLN A 64 16.98 -15.58 -33.17
C GLN A 64 18.02 -15.92 -32.08
N GLY A 65 17.59 -16.08 -30.82
CA GLY A 65 18.43 -16.48 -29.69
C GLY A 65 18.93 -15.32 -28.81
N SER A 66 18.66 -14.06 -29.19
CA SER A 66 19.06 -12.89 -28.40
C SER A 66 18.10 -12.54 -27.26
N ALA A 67 16.94 -13.21 -27.17
CA ALA A 67 15.98 -13.00 -26.10
C ALA A 67 15.46 -14.33 -25.53
N VAL A 68 15.06 -14.32 -24.27
CA VAL A 68 14.29 -15.40 -23.64
C VAL A 68 12.89 -14.88 -23.32
N LYS A 69 11.86 -15.50 -23.91
CA LYS A 69 10.46 -15.22 -23.59
C LYS A 69 9.97 -16.23 -22.57
N ILE A 70 9.41 -15.74 -21.47
CA ILE A 70 8.72 -16.55 -20.46
C ILE A 70 7.25 -16.13 -20.50
N SER A 71 6.34 -17.07 -20.71
CA SER A 71 4.93 -16.76 -20.88
C SER A 71 4.03 -17.91 -20.43
N PRO A 72 2.94 -17.62 -19.70
CA PRO A 72 2.64 -16.35 -19.02
C PRO A 72 3.48 -16.16 -17.74
N ILE A 73 3.73 -14.90 -17.32
CA ILE A 73 4.45 -14.59 -16.05
C ILE A 73 3.53 -14.21 -14.89
N ALA A 74 2.27 -13.89 -15.19
CA ALA A 74 1.18 -13.65 -14.25
C ALA A 74 -0.16 -13.90 -14.96
N PRO A 75 -1.23 -14.27 -14.24
CA PRO A 75 -2.57 -14.32 -14.82
C PRO A 75 -3.11 -12.91 -15.10
N LEU A 76 -3.86 -12.76 -16.20
CA LEU A 76 -4.75 -11.62 -16.42
C LEU A 76 -6.19 -12.14 -16.47
N ALA A 77 -6.90 -12.02 -15.35
CA ALA A 77 -8.24 -12.58 -15.21
C ALA A 77 -9.33 -11.54 -15.50
N ASN A 78 -10.27 -11.91 -16.36
CA ASN A 78 -11.53 -11.21 -16.59
C ASN A 78 -12.67 -12.13 -16.20
N GLY A 79 -13.25 -11.88 -15.02
CA GLY A 79 -14.36 -12.63 -14.45
C GLY A 79 -15.67 -11.84 -14.42
N TYR A 80 -15.80 -10.74 -15.16
CA TYR A 80 -17.05 -9.97 -15.18
C TYR A 80 -18.16 -10.72 -15.92
N GLU A 81 -17.81 -11.40 -17.01
CA GLU A 81 -18.76 -12.12 -17.84
C GLU A 81 -19.46 -13.23 -17.04
N ASN A 82 -20.80 -13.21 -17.05
CA ASN A 82 -21.68 -14.15 -16.34
C ASN A 82 -21.56 -14.18 -14.80
N ALA A 83 -20.83 -13.25 -14.17
CA ALA A 83 -20.71 -13.18 -12.71
C ALA A 83 -21.03 -11.80 -12.10
N CYS A 84 -20.92 -10.70 -12.85
CA CYS A 84 -21.29 -9.37 -12.36
C CYS A 84 -22.82 -9.14 -12.45
N PRO A 85 -23.44 -8.47 -11.44
CA PRO A 85 -24.87 -8.16 -11.45
C PRO A 85 -25.36 -7.37 -12.65
N SER A 86 -24.56 -6.42 -13.15
CA SER A 86 -24.91 -5.54 -14.26
C SER A 86 -24.94 -6.25 -15.61
N GLY A 87 -24.25 -7.39 -15.74
CA GLY A 87 -24.02 -8.07 -17.02
C GLY A 87 -23.17 -7.27 -18.01
N LYS A 88 -22.57 -6.14 -17.60
CA LYS A 88 -21.75 -5.31 -18.49
C LYS A 88 -20.40 -5.97 -18.75
N ALA A 89 -20.04 -6.07 -20.02
CA ALA A 89 -18.73 -6.55 -20.44
C ALA A 89 -17.62 -5.61 -19.97
N ALA A 90 -16.52 -6.18 -19.49
CA ALA A 90 -15.32 -5.44 -19.11
C ALA A 90 -14.34 -5.33 -20.29
N GLN A 91 -13.50 -4.30 -20.23
CA GLN A 91 -12.37 -4.10 -21.15
C GLN A 91 -11.06 -4.07 -20.37
N ALA A 92 -10.00 -4.59 -20.98
CA ALA A 92 -8.66 -4.44 -20.45
C ALA A 92 -8.28 -2.95 -20.48
N ARG A 93 -7.69 -2.48 -19.39
CA ARG A 93 -7.24 -1.11 -19.21
C ARG A 93 -5.81 -1.09 -18.70
N LEU A 94 -5.00 -0.25 -19.35
CA LEU A 94 -3.72 0.20 -18.82
C LEU A 94 -3.88 1.62 -18.30
N SER A 95 -3.47 1.84 -17.06
CA SER A 95 -3.50 3.15 -16.39
C SER A 95 -2.12 3.49 -15.85
N MET A 96 -1.86 4.78 -15.63
CA MET A 96 -0.66 5.26 -14.95
C MET A 96 -1.04 5.76 -13.55
N PHE A 97 -0.31 5.33 -12.53
CA PHE A 97 -0.44 5.80 -11.17
C PHE A 97 0.87 6.45 -10.72
N ALA A 98 0.85 7.77 -10.50
CA ALA A 98 1.96 8.46 -9.86
C ALA A 98 1.74 8.43 -8.34
N CYS A 99 2.44 7.54 -7.63
CA CYS A 99 2.23 7.30 -6.21
C CYS A 99 3.28 8.06 -5.37
N PHE A 100 2.82 9.08 -4.64
CA PHE A 100 3.68 9.90 -3.79
C PHE A 100 3.94 9.25 -2.42
N PRO A 101 5.10 9.54 -1.78
CA PRO A 101 5.41 9.02 -0.46
C PRO A 101 4.32 9.31 0.58
N ARG A 102 4.00 8.30 1.39
CA ARG A 102 3.00 8.39 2.45
C ARG A 102 3.64 8.83 3.76
N LYS A 103 2.94 9.69 4.51
CA LYS A 103 3.39 10.14 5.84
C LYS A 103 3.29 9.00 6.84
N LEU A 104 4.36 8.83 7.62
CA LEU A 104 4.44 7.87 8.72
C LEU A 104 4.09 8.57 10.04
N ARG A 105 3.42 7.85 10.93
CA ARG A 105 3.21 8.28 12.33
C ARG A 105 4.39 7.83 13.16
N ARG A 106 4.85 8.68 14.09
CA ARG A 106 5.82 8.31 15.11
C ARG A 106 5.08 7.95 16.38
N GLU A 107 5.41 6.81 16.96
CA GLU A 107 4.81 6.36 18.20
C GLU A 107 5.79 6.59 19.36
N LYS A 108 5.31 7.22 20.43
CA LYS A 108 6.10 7.38 21.66
C LYS A 108 6.03 6.09 22.45
N GLN A 109 7.16 5.66 22.99
CA GLN A 109 7.22 4.50 23.88
C GLN A 109 6.23 4.71 25.03
N THR A 110 5.23 3.85 25.15
CA THR A 110 4.39 3.82 26.35
C THR A 110 5.20 3.17 27.45
N GLY A 111 5.83 4.00 28.28
CA GLY A 111 6.76 3.58 29.33
C GLY A 111 6.25 2.34 30.08
N HIS A 112 7.09 1.31 30.10
CA HIS A 112 6.90 0.13 30.93
C HIS A 112 6.72 0.57 32.38
N ARG A 113 5.47 0.65 32.84
CA ARG A 113 5.09 0.72 34.25
C ARG A 113 5.37 -0.59 35.01
N GLN A 114 6.30 -1.40 34.49
CA GLN A 114 6.73 -2.70 35.03
C GLN A 114 8.14 -2.65 35.66
N SER A 115 8.97 -1.62 35.43
CA SER A 115 10.28 -1.52 36.10
C SER A 115 10.16 -1.14 37.58
N ALA A 116 9.19 -0.28 37.93
CA ALA A 116 9.02 0.19 39.31
C ALA A 116 8.61 -0.91 40.31
N VAL A 117 8.02 -2.02 39.85
CA VAL A 117 7.65 -3.14 40.74
C VAL A 117 8.86 -4.05 41.00
N ASN A 118 9.75 -4.22 40.01
CA ASN A 118 10.95 -5.04 40.15
C ASN A 118 12.04 -4.34 40.97
N ASP A 119 12.14 -3.00 40.90
CA ASP A 119 13.12 -2.25 41.71
C ASP A 119 12.77 -2.22 43.20
N ILE A 120 11.48 -2.23 43.54
CA ILE A 120 11.01 -2.33 44.94
C ILE A 120 11.22 -3.75 45.49
N LEU A 121 11.08 -4.79 44.66
CA LEU A 121 11.28 -6.19 45.07
C LEU A 121 12.76 -6.58 45.18
N ASN A 122 13.67 -5.89 44.47
CA ASN A 122 15.11 -6.18 44.50
C ASN A 122 15.91 -5.37 45.55
N GLY A 123 15.24 -4.67 46.47
CA GLY A 123 15.86 -4.16 47.70
C GLY A 123 16.99 -3.15 47.49
N LYS A 124 16.99 -2.39 46.39
CA LYS A 124 18.02 -1.38 46.14
C LYS A 124 17.64 -0.06 46.80
N VAL A 125 17.96 0.06 48.09
CA VAL A 125 17.91 1.33 48.82
C VAL A 125 19.01 2.23 48.27
N HIS A 126 18.63 3.31 47.58
CA HIS A 126 19.58 4.37 47.23
C HIS A 126 20.00 5.10 48.50
N SER A 127 21.31 5.06 48.80
CA SER A 127 21.96 5.95 49.75
C SER A 127 22.23 7.27 49.05
N GLU A 128 21.76 8.37 49.66
CA GLU A 128 22.04 9.73 49.21
C GLU A 128 23.55 10.04 49.33
N GLY A 129 24.11 10.66 48.29
CA GLY A 129 25.43 11.27 48.37
C GLY A 129 26.10 11.46 47.01
N GLY A 130 26.13 12.71 46.53
CA GLY A 130 27.03 13.14 45.46
C GLY A 130 26.43 14.16 44.51
N GLU A 131 26.63 15.45 44.83
CA GLU A 131 26.57 16.53 43.85
C GLU A 131 27.60 16.27 42.73
N GLN A 132 27.14 16.22 41.49
CA GLN A 132 27.97 16.45 40.31
C GLN A 132 27.15 17.19 39.25
N ASP A 133 27.60 18.40 38.96
CA ASP A 133 27.19 19.23 37.85
C ASP A 133 27.46 18.49 36.53
N GLY A 134 26.40 18.06 35.86
CA GLY A 134 26.43 17.45 34.54
C GLY A 134 25.44 18.18 33.65
N GLU A 135 25.97 18.81 32.60
CA GLU A 135 25.22 19.46 31.53
C GLU A 135 24.08 18.53 31.06
N GLY A 136 22.85 19.03 31.15
CA GLY A 136 21.66 18.28 30.75
C GLY A 136 21.69 18.00 29.25
N ALA A 137 22.17 16.81 28.88
CA ALA A 137 21.75 16.19 27.65
C ALA A 137 20.24 15.98 27.79
N GLU A 138 19.44 16.78 27.07
CA GLU A 138 18.03 16.47 26.89
C GLU A 138 17.98 15.06 26.29
N GLU A 139 17.57 14.07 27.09
CA GLU A 139 17.32 12.72 26.61
C GLU A 139 16.28 12.82 25.48
N GLU A 140 16.75 12.69 24.23
CA GLU A 140 15.89 12.59 23.06
C GLU A 140 14.85 11.50 23.35
N PRO A 141 13.54 11.81 23.27
CA PRO A 141 12.53 10.88 23.75
C PRO A 141 12.61 9.56 23.02
N ASP A 142 12.62 8.46 23.77
CA ASP A 142 12.72 7.10 23.25
C ASP A 142 11.50 6.81 22.35
N PHE A 143 11.73 6.78 21.04
CA PHE A 143 10.68 6.57 20.03
C PHE A 143 10.67 5.11 19.60
N ASP A 144 9.47 4.52 19.56
CA ASP A 144 9.29 3.10 19.29
C ASP A 144 9.37 2.77 17.78
N GLY A 145 9.92 3.66 16.94
CA GLY A 145 9.97 3.54 15.49
C GLY A 145 8.72 4.08 14.76
N PRO A 146 8.77 4.23 13.43
CA PRO A 146 7.62 4.73 12.67
C PRO A 146 6.66 3.62 12.30
N VAL A 147 5.41 4.03 12.14
CA VAL A 147 4.31 3.16 11.76
C VAL A 147 3.48 3.78 10.65
N PHE A 148 2.85 2.94 9.84
CA PHE A 148 1.88 3.36 8.84
C PHE A 148 0.47 2.88 9.21
N ASP A 149 -0.49 3.81 9.25
CA ASP A 149 -1.88 3.50 9.57
C ASP A 149 -2.68 3.23 8.28
N VAL A 150 -3.09 1.98 8.07
CA VAL A 150 -4.00 1.58 7.00
C VAL A 150 -5.44 1.79 7.47
N ARG A 151 -6.18 2.64 6.76
CA ARG A 151 -7.58 2.99 7.09
C ARG A 151 -8.61 2.36 6.17
N ILE A 152 -8.19 1.88 5.01
CA ILE A 152 -9.05 1.28 3.98
C ILE A 152 -8.31 0.11 3.34
N LEU A 153 -9.05 -0.98 3.09
CA LEU A 153 -8.69 -2.00 2.12
C LEU A 153 -9.72 -1.96 0.99
N GLU A 154 -9.27 -2.20 -0.22
CA GLU A 154 -10.09 -2.32 -1.42
C GLU A 154 -9.91 -3.69 -2.06
N ARG A 155 -10.84 -4.07 -2.94
CA ARG A 155 -10.70 -5.26 -3.77
C ARG A 155 -11.38 -5.07 -5.12
N HIS A 156 -10.97 -5.90 -6.08
CA HIS A 156 -11.56 -6.01 -7.41
C HIS A 156 -12.15 -7.42 -7.56
N PRO A 157 -13.46 -7.64 -7.29
CA PRO A 157 -14.03 -8.99 -7.18
C PRO A 157 -13.89 -9.85 -8.44
N TYR A 158 -13.89 -9.20 -9.62
CA TYR A 158 -14.00 -9.86 -10.92
C TYR A 158 -12.73 -9.79 -11.77
N THR A 159 -11.62 -9.23 -11.27
CA THR A 159 -10.40 -9.13 -12.08
C THR A 159 -9.14 -9.18 -11.24
N THR A 160 -8.05 -9.61 -11.86
CA THR A 160 -6.72 -9.32 -11.36
C THR A 160 -6.39 -7.84 -11.54
N GLN A 161 -5.62 -7.27 -10.63
CA GLN A 161 -5.03 -5.94 -10.80
C GLN A 161 -3.52 -6.05 -10.64
N THR A 162 -2.77 -5.57 -11.62
CA THR A 162 -1.31 -5.65 -11.65
C THR A 162 -0.68 -4.27 -11.54
N PHE A 163 0.25 -4.06 -10.62
CA PHE A 163 1.07 -2.85 -10.49
C PHE A 163 2.51 -3.14 -10.86
N ILE A 164 3.05 -2.40 -11.84
CA ILE A 164 4.41 -2.55 -12.35
C ILE A 164 5.14 -1.22 -12.16
N PRO A 165 6.14 -1.13 -11.27
CA PRO A 165 6.92 0.09 -11.11
C PRO A 165 7.79 0.32 -12.36
N LEU A 166 7.77 1.54 -12.90
CA LEU A 166 8.55 1.90 -14.09
C LEU A 166 9.92 2.49 -13.77
N ASP A 167 9.99 3.29 -12.71
CA ASP A 167 11.12 4.15 -12.42
C ASP A 167 11.88 3.73 -11.15
N LEU A 168 11.66 2.50 -10.69
CA LEU A 168 12.24 1.96 -9.47
C LEU A 168 13.39 0.99 -9.76
N SER A 169 14.59 1.33 -9.31
CA SER A 169 15.74 0.44 -9.43
C SER A 169 15.57 -0.77 -8.50
N SER A 170 16.06 -1.95 -8.90
CA SER A 170 16.13 -3.08 -7.96
C SER A 170 17.40 -3.03 -7.09
N GLN A 171 18.21 -1.99 -7.22
CA GLN A 171 19.27 -1.70 -6.26
C GLN A 171 18.70 -0.86 -5.13
N LYS A 172 19.26 -0.98 -3.92
CA LYS A 172 18.86 -0.18 -2.75
C LYS A 172 19.26 1.30 -2.91
N ARG A 173 20.39 1.54 -3.56
CA ARG A 173 20.97 2.87 -3.82
C ARG A 173 21.30 2.98 -5.30
N VAL A 174 21.15 4.18 -5.84
CA VAL A 174 21.49 4.49 -7.23
C VAL A 174 22.38 5.73 -7.24
N LEU A 175 23.45 5.67 -8.05
CA LEU A 175 24.24 6.83 -8.39
C LEU A 175 23.47 7.64 -9.43
N ARG A 176 23.14 8.91 -9.14
CA ARG A 176 22.55 9.76 -10.17
C ARG A 176 23.60 10.16 -11.19
N ASP A 177 23.28 9.97 -12.46
CA ASP A 177 23.91 10.74 -13.52
C ASP A 177 23.60 12.24 -13.32
N ARG A 178 24.66 13.05 -13.45
CA ARG A 178 24.79 14.50 -13.22
C ARG A 178 23.51 15.35 -13.33
N VAL A 179 23.37 16.30 -12.41
CA VAL A 179 22.45 17.45 -12.56
C VAL A 179 22.97 18.35 -13.70
N PRO A 180 22.16 18.69 -14.73
CA PRO A 180 22.58 19.65 -15.75
C PRO A 180 22.83 21.03 -15.11
N ASP A 181 24.01 21.60 -15.36
CA ASP A 181 24.38 22.93 -14.88
C ASP A 181 23.40 24.00 -15.41
N LYS A 182 23.06 25.00 -14.57
CA LYS A 182 22.08 26.07 -14.85
C LYS A 182 22.56 27.10 -15.88
N LYS A 183 23.57 26.78 -16.69
CA LYS A 183 24.19 27.70 -17.65
C LYS A 183 24.25 27.17 -19.10
N SER A 184 23.43 26.18 -19.46
CA SER A 184 23.16 25.90 -20.88
C SER A 184 21.80 26.46 -21.29
N HIS A 185 21.83 27.29 -22.32
CA HIS A 185 20.73 28.09 -22.85
C HIS A 185 19.44 27.32 -23.22
N ASP A 186 18.31 27.95 -22.89
CA ASP A 186 17.07 28.05 -23.67
C ASP A 186 16.45 26.74 -24.19
N TRP A 187 15.82 25.96 -23.30
CA TRP A 187 14.88 24.90 -23.72
C TRP A 187 13.48 25.51 -23.95
N LYS A 188 13.15 25.80 -25.21
CA LYS A 188 11.77 26.10 -25.64
C LYS A 188 11.11 24.88 -26.28
N GLY A 189 10.50 24.07 -25.42
CA GLY A 189 9.31 23.25 -25.72
C GLY A 189 9.53 21.84 -26.28
N TYR A 190 8.46 21.03 -26.21
CA TYR A 190 8.23 19.94 -27.16
C TYR A 190 7.73 20.57 -28.46
N GLY A 191 8.67 20.77 -29.38
CA GLY A 191 8.52 21.10 -30.80
C GLY A 191 9.85 20.72 -31.45
N GLU A 192 9.83 20.19 -32.68
CA GLU A 192 10.97 19.57 -33.38
C GLU A 192 12.34 20.23 -33.10
N GLY A 193 13.33 19.43 -32.66
CA GLY A 193 14.71 19.87 -32.49
C GLY A 193 15.64 18.77 -31.99
N ASP A 194 16.75 18.60 -32.70
CA ASP A 194 17.72 17.49 -32.66
C ASP A 194 18.40 17.20 -31.31
N VAL A 195 18.70 15.91 -31.13
CA VAL A 195 19.43 15.33 -29.99
C VAL A 195 20.93 15.68 -30.10
N GLY A 196 21.38 16.68 -29.33
CA GLY A 196 22.80 16.99 -29.15
C GLY A 196 23.31 16.46 -27.81
N ILE A 197 24.08 15.36 -27.83
CA ILE A 197 24.81 14.84 -26.67
C ILE A 197 26.09 15.67 -26.51
N THR A 198 26.27 16.34 -25.36
CA THR A 198 27.54 17.00 -24.99
C THR A 198 28.07 16.41 -23.69
N LEU A 199 29.36 16.03 -23.68
CA LEU A 199 30.03 15.21 -22.68
C LEU A 199 31.26 15.94 -22.13
N ASP A 200 31.06 16.82 -21.15
CA ASP A 200 32.18 17.40 -20.41
C ASP A 200 31.69 18.19 -19.19
N GLY A 201 32.14 17.76 -18.00
CA GLY A 201 31.86 18.43 -16.74
C GLY A 201 32.43 17.62 -15.58
N THR A 202 33.35 18.19 -14.83
CA THR A 202 34.12 17.58 -13.74
C THR A 202 33.23 17.05 -12.62
N ALA A 203 33.50 15.82 -12.15
CA ALA A 203 32.75 15.12 -11.12
C ALA A 203 33.02 15.72 -9.73
N GLU A 204 32.02 16.39 -9.17
CA GLU A 204 31.89 16.51 -7.71
C GLU A 204 31.12 15.29 -7.20
N GLN A 205 31.52 14.80 -6.02
CA GLN A 205 31.30 13.45 -5.49
C GLN A 205 29.92 12.84 -5.75
N ASP A 206 29.94 11.60 -6.24
CA ASP A 206 28.76 10.77 -6.49
C ASP A 206 27.93 10.58 -5.21
N GLU A 207 26.87 11.37 -5.01
CA GLU A 207 25.95 11.16 -3.89
C GLU A 207 25.05 9.95 -4.19
N GLU A 208 25.27 8.85 -3.48
CA GLU A 208 24.36 7.70 -3.46
C GLU A 208 23.00 8.15 -2.92
N GLN A 209 21.94 7.95 -3.71
CA GLN A 209 20.57 8.25 -3.29
C GLN A 209 19.79 6.97 -3.02
N GLU A 210 19.07 6.94 -1.90
CA GLU A 210 18.17 5.84 -1.54
C GLU A 210 16.99 5.73 -2.51
N GLU A 211 16.70 4.51 -2.93
CA GLU A 211 15.54 4.21 -3.75
C GLU A 211 14.28 4.07 -2.89
N PRO A 212 13.13 4.63 -3.32
CA PRO A 212 11.89 4.42 -2.61
C PRO A 212 11.52 2.94 -2.59
N ILE A 213 10.71 2.57 -1.60
CA ILE A 213 10.10 1.25 -1.50
C ILE A 213 8.58 1.42 -1.56
N TYR A 214 7.86 0.34 -1.76
CA TYR A 214 6.41 0.36 -1.61
C TYR A 214 5.94 -0.81 -0.76
N LEU A 215 4.91 -0.58 0.04
CA LEU A 215 4.28 -1.61 0.85
C LEU A 215 3.13 -2.26 0.08
N VAL A 216 3.01 -3.57 0.24
CA VAL A 216 1.91 -4.37 -0.26
C VAL A 216 1.20 -4.96 0.96
N ILE A 217 0.04 -4.42 1.31
CA ILE A 217 -0.77 -4.89 2.44
C ILE A 217 -1.97 -5.62 1.88
N VAL A 218 -2.17 -6.87 2.26
CA VAL A 218 -3.17 -7.78 1.67
C VAL A 218 -3.87 -8.64 2.72
N ALA A 219 -5.15 -8.91 2.50
CA ALA A 219 -5.94 -9.88 3.25
C ALA A 219 -6.65 -10.86 2.30
N PRO A 220 -6.78 -12.14 2.68
CA PRO A 220 -7.68 -13.04 1.99
C PRO A 220 -9.12 -12.55 2.07
N THR A 221 -9.97 -13.11 1.21
CA THR A 221 -11.42 -12.86 1.28
C THR A 221 -12.11 -14.00 2.04
N LEU A 222 -12.92 -13.65 3.04
CA LEU A 222 -13.82 -14.58 3.74
C LEU A 222 -15.05 -14.93 2.88
N LYS A 223 -14.86 -15.80 1.89
CA LYS A 223 -15.91 -16.19 0.93
C LYS A 223 -17.16 -16.74 1.61
N GLY A 224 -18.33 -16.24 1.22
CA GLY A 224 -19.63 -16.64 1.75
C GLY A 224 -20.01 -15.99 3.08
N GLN A 225 -19.16 -15.11 3.63
CA GLN A 225 -19.43 -14.42 4.89
C GLN A 225 -19.94 -13.00 4.66
N SER A 226 -20.43 -12.36 5.73
CA SER A 226 -20.84 -10.95 5.71
C SER A 226 -20.47 -10.30 7.04
N ALA A 227 -19.96 -9.08 6.99
CA ALA A 227 -19.63 -8.29 8.17
C ALA A 227 -20.51 -7.03 8.24
N ALA A 228 -20.92 -6.66 9.46
CA ALA A 228 -21.65 -5.43 9.71
C ALA A 228 -20.72 -4.22 9.57
N ALA A 229 -21.18 -3.21 8.85
CA ALA A 229 -20.50 -1.95 8.64
C ALA A 229 -21.48 -0.77 8.77
N THR A 230 -20.94 0.43 8.90
CA THR A 230 -21.70 1.69 8.91
C THR A 230 -21.26 2.58 7.77
N SER A 231 -22.22 3.09 6.99
CA SER A 231 -21.98 4.18 6.05
C SER A 231 -22.09 5.53 6.77
N ALA A 232 -21.40 6.56 6.30
CA ALA A 232 -21.63 7.91 6.79
C ALA A 232 -22.79 8.55 6.03
N THR A 233 -23.79 9.08 6.75
CA THR A 233 -24.87 9.85 6.15
C THR A 233 -24.31 11.19 5.67
N THR A 234 -24.31 11.44 4.36
CA THR A 234 -24.18 12.81 3.85
C THR A 234 -25.51 13.52 4.08
N SER A 235 -25.62 14.28 5.17
CA SER A 235 -26.69 15.26 5.34
C SER A 235 -26.48 16.41 4.35
N LYS A 236 -26.92 16.23 3.11
CA LYS A 236 -27.32 17.37 2.27
C LYS A 236 -28.76 17.71 2.62
N ASP A 237 -28.94 18.45 3.72
CA ASP A 237 -30.16 19.22 3.91
C ASP A 237 -30.14 20.36 2.89
N THR A 238 -30.62 20.09 1.68
CA THR A 238 -31.18 21.14 0.83
C THR A 238 -32.45 21.63 1.52
N ALA A 239 -32.31 22.65 2.36
CA ALA A 239 -33.41 23.50 2.78
C ALA A 239 -33.97 24.19 1.53
N VAL A 240 -34.90 23.53 0.83
CA VAL A 240 -35.80 24.20 -0.10
C VAL A 240 -36.97 24.70 0.73
N SER A 241 -36.88 25.97 1.08
CA SER A 241 -38.03 26.75 1.50
C SER A 241 -39.00 26.86 0.33
N SER A 242 -40.14 26.18 0.39
CA SER A 242 -41.31 26.57 -0.38
C SER A 242 -42.54 26.47 0.49
N SER A 243 -42.97 27.64 0.94
CA SER A 243 -44.28 27.93 1.49
C SER A 243 -45.38 27.56 0.50
N ASP A 244 -46.31 26.69 0.90
CA ASP A 244 -47.69 26.81 0.43
C ASP A 244 -48.67 26.20 1.44
N PRO A 245 -49.67 26.95 1.93
CA PRO A 245 -50.70 26.44 2.84
C PRO A 245 -51.99 26.17 2.06
N THR A 246 -52.53 24.95 2.14
CA THR A 246 -53.98 24.65 2.24
C THR A 246 -54.25 23.17 1.97
N THR A 247 -54.80 22.47 2.95
CA THR A 247 -56.03 21.65 2.86
C THR A 247 -56.27 20.91 4.18
N MET A 248 -57.48 21.09 4.71
CA MET A 248 -58.00 20.46 5.93
C MET A 248 -58.78 19.17 5.61
N SER A 249 -58.86 18.31 6.62
CA SER A 249 -59.83 17.20 6.84
C SER A 249 -59.41 15.80 6.35
N THR A 250 -59.21 14.83 7.26
CA THR A 250 -60.27 14.07 7.94
C THR A 250 -59.71 13.15 9.05
N ILE A 251 -60.48 13.04 10.14
CA ILE A 251 -60.48 12.11 11.30
C ILE A 251 -60.20 10.63 10.89
N GLY A 252 -59.57 9.71 11.62
CA GLY A 252 -58.99 9.61 12.96
C GLY A 252 -58.99 8.11 13.35
N THR A 253 -57.91 7.59 13.96
CA THR A 253 -57.93 6.38 14.82
C THR A 253 -56.63 6.27 15.63
N LEU A 254 -56.80 6.17 16.95
CA LEU A 254 -55.77 5.90 17.96
C LEU A 254 -55.56 4.39 18.10
N SER A 255 -54.32 3.92 17.99
CA SER A 255 -53.87 2.68 18.64
C SER A 255 -52.33 2.60 18.65
N ASP A 256 -51.79 2.71 19.87
CA ASP A 256 -50.54 2.23 20.45
C ASP A 256 -49.16 2.61 19.87
N PRO A 257 -48.26 3.21 20.69
CA PRO A 257 -46.85 3.35 20.33
C PRO A 257 -46.12 2.06 20.67
N VAL A 258 -45.91 1.21 19.67
CA VAL A 258 -44.79 0.26 19.73
C VAL A 258 -43.54 1.12 19.63
N ASN A 259 -42.77 1.14 20.72
CA ASN A 259 -41.43 1.70 20.77
C ASN A 259 -40.53 0.88 19.82
N GLU A 260 -40.62 1.15 18.52
CA GLU A 260 -39.66 0.70 17.53
C GLU A 260 -38.35 1.41 17.85
N GLY A 261 -37.44 0.66 18.50
CA GLY A 261 -36.07 1.08 18.68
C GLY A 261 -35.53 1.62 17.37
N THR A 262 -34.95 2.81 17.44
CA THR A 262 -34.25 3.51 16.36
C THR A 262 -33.54 2.50 15.45
N VAL A 263 -34.14 2.24 14.29
CA VAL A 263 -33.48 1.50 13.21
C VAL A 263 -32.26 2.33 12.84
N ASP A 264 -31.08 1.82 13.20
CA ASP A 264 -29.78 2.40 12.89
C ASP A 264 -29.67 2.51 11.35
N SER A 265 -30.12 3.63 10.79
CA SER A 265 -30.37 3.84 9.37
C SER A 265 -29.09 3.86 8.51
N ASN A 266 -27.93 3.65 9.13
CA ASN A 266 -26.61 3.62 8.50
C ASN A 266 -25.97 2.23 8.46
N ARG A 267 -26.63 1.18 8.97
CA ARG A 267 -26.05 -0.17 8.93
C ARG A 267 -26.11 -0.78 7.52
N VAL A 268 -24.94 -1.18 7.03
CA VAL A 268 -24.74 -1.88 5.76
C VAL A 268 -23.98 -3.18 5.99
N LEU A 269 -24.01 -4.09 5.01
CA LEU A 269 -23.28 -5.35 5.06
C LEU A 269 -22.18 -5.36 4.00
N ILE A 270 -20.95 -5.68 4.41
CA ILE A 270 -19.86 -6.00 3.48
C ILE A 270 -19.88 -7.51 3.27
N ARG A 271 -20.21 -7.95 2.06
CA ARG A 271 -20.12 -9.37 1.66
C ARG A 271 -18.68 -9.76 1.42
N ASP A 272 -18.34 -11.00 1.72
CA ASP A 272 -17.00 -11.55 1.51
C ASP A 272 -15.90 -10.64 2.14
N PRO A 273 -15.99 -10.28 3.44
CA PRO A 273 -15.13 -9.26 4.05
C PRO A 273 -13.63 -9.67 4.08
N PRO A 274 -12.71 -8.73 4.35
CA PRO A 274 -11.30 -9.06 4.51
C PRO A 274 -11.10 -9.97 5.73
N ASP A 275 -10.32 -11.03 5.54
CA ASP A 275 -9.84 -11.87 6.63
C ASP A 275 -8.67 -11.18 7.34
N LEU A 276 -9.00 -10.50 8.45
CA LEU A 276 -8.03 -9.75 9.24
C LEU A 276 -7.09 -10.64 10.05
N GLU A 277 -7.44 -11.90 10.30
CA GLU A 277 -6.58 -12.85 11.01
C GLU A 277 -5.40 -13.28 10.12
N ASN A 278 -5.61 -13.30 8.80
CA ASN A 278 -4.61 -13.66 7.80
C ASN A 278 -4.08 -12.46 6.99
N LEU A 279 -4.26 -11.25 7.51
CA LEU A 279 -3.71 -10.02 6.95
C LEU A 279 -2.18 -10.06 6.99
N ARG A 280 -1.53 -9.67 5.88
CA ARG A 280 -0.07 -9.57 5.78
C ARG A 280 0.35 -8.26 5.15
N ALA A 281 1.56 -7.83 5.47
CA ALA A 281 2.22 -6.69 4.83
C ALA A 281 3.57 -7.15 4.28
N PHE A 282 3.93 -6.63 3.11
CA PHE A 282 5.19 -6.92 2.44
C PHE A 282 5.92 -5.63 2.07
N ILE A 283 7.25 -5.65 2.18
CA ILE A 283 8.12 -4.63 1.58
C ILE A 283 8.51 -5.09 0.18
N ALA A 284 8.22 -4.25 -0.80
CA ALA A 284 8.58 -4.45 -2.19
C ALA A 284 9.56 -3.37 -2.67
N ARG A 285 10.48 -3.78 -3.54
CA ARG A 285 11.52 -2.92 -4.15
C ARG A 285 11.42 -2.97 -5.68
N GLY A 286 12.27 -2.22 -6.37
CA GLY A 286 12.29 -2.26 -7.83
C GLY A 286 12.63 -3.65 -8.36
N GLY A 287 12.24 -3.92 -9.60
CA GLY A 287 12.31 -5.26 -10.19
C GLY A 287 11.30 -6.26 -9.63
N GLN A 288 10.42 -5.83 -8.72
CA GLN A 288 9.25 -6.57 -8.28
C GLN A 288 8.01 -5.83 -8.75
N ALA A 289 7.06 -6.57 -9.30
CA ALA A 289 5.71 -6.11 -9.61
C ALA A 289 4.72 -7.08 -8.95
N VAL A 290 3.51 -6.63 -8.67
CA VAL A 290 2.49 -7.46 -8.00
C VAL A 290 1.23 -7.55 -8.84
N THR A 291 0.69 -8.76 -8.95
CA THR A 291 -0.64 -9.03 -9.50
C THR A 291 -1.51 -9.58 -8.37
N TYR A 292 -2.48 -8.80 -7.90
CA TYR A 292 -3.49 -9.27 -6.96
C TYR A 292 -4.45 -10.24 -7.68
N GLY A 293 -4.81 -11.34 -7.01
CA GLY A 293 -5.84 -12.26 -7.50
C GLY A 293 -7.25 -11.64 -7.39
N PRO A 294 -8.22 -12.07 -8.22
CA PRO A 294 -9.58 -11.55 -8.15
C PRO A 294 -10.19 -11.65 -6.75
N GLY A 295 -10.70 -10.53 -6.25
CA GLY A 295 -11.31 -10.41 -4.94
C GLY A 295 -10.32 -10.43 -3.77
N THR A 296 -9.00 -10.38 -4.00
CA THR A 296 -8.02 -10.20 -2.90
C THR A 296 -8.15 -8.79 -2.34
N TRP A 297 -8.33 -8.68 -1.02
CA TRP A 297 -8.33 -7.38 -0.35
C TRP A 297 -6.90 -6.85 -0.24
N HIS A 298 -6.70 -5.58 -0.54
CA HIS A 298 -5.40 -4.94 -0.47
C HIS A 298 -5.52 -3.45 -0.15
N ALA A 299 -4.49 -2.85 0.43
CA ALA A 299 -4.47 -1.41 0.65
C ALA A 299 -4.18 -0.67 -0.67
N PRO A 300 -4.70 0.56 -0.85
CA PRO A 300 -4.22 1.47 -1.88
C PRO A 300 -2.70 1.63 -1.82
N MET A 301 -2.02 1.83 -2.96
CA MET A 301 -0.56 1.85 -3.04
C MET A 301 0.10 2.78 -2.01
N VAL A 302 1.06 2.23 -1.28
CA VAL A 302 1.81 2.92 -0.22
C VAL A 302 3.27 3.01 -0.64
N VAL A 303 3.69 4.17 -1.14
CA VAL A 303 5.11 4.46 -1.41
C VAL A 303 5.75 5.06 -0.16
N LEU A 304 6.97 4.66 0.15
CA LEU A 304 7.82 5.21 1.20
C LEU A 304 9.19 5.61 0.63
N GLY A 305 9.84 6.59 1.23
CA GLY A 305 11.15 7.09 0.80
C GLY A 305 11.10 8.48 0.16
N PRO A 306 12.18 8.91 -0.51
CA PRO A 306 12.41 10.32 -0.83
C PRO A 306 11.64 10.84 -2.05
N ARG A 307 11.08 9.95 -2.89
CA ARG A 307 10.42 10.33 -4.15
C ARG A 307 9.24 9.43 -4.48
N ARG A 308 8.39 9.88 -5.41
CA ARG A 308 7.27 9.08 -5.94
C ARG A 308 7.77 7.86 -6.72
N VAL A 309 6.88 6.91 -6.92
CA VAL A 309 7.03 5.79 -7.86
C VAL A 309 5.89 5.82 -8.85
N ASP A 310 6.21 5.71 -10.14
CA ASP A 310 5.23 5.67 -11.22
C ASP A 310 4.92 4.21 -11.59
N PHE A 311 3.66 3.79 -11.50
CA PHE A 311 3.21 2.43 -11.78
C PHE A 311 2.37 2.37 -13.05
N VAL A 312 2.68 1.41 -13.91
CA VAL A 312 1.70 0.91 -14.88
C VAL A 312 0.76 -0.04 -14.17
N VAL A 313 -0.54 0.21 -14.32
CA VAL A 313 -1.59 -0.61 -13.75
C VAL A 313 -2.36 -1.32 -14.85
N VAL A 314 -2.47 -2.64 -14.76
CA VAL A 314 -3.22 -3.47 -15.72
C VAL A 314 -4.39 -4.15 -14.99
N GLN A 315 -5.61 -3.93 -15.47
CA GLN A 315 -6.83 -4.55 -14.95
C GLN A 315 -7.93 -4.60 -16.01
N TYR A 316 -8.98 -5.38 -15.77
CA TYR A 316 -10.24 -5.26 -16.51
C TYR A 316 -11.23 -4.38 -15.75
N VAL A 317 -12.00 -3.56 -16.48
CA VAL A 317 -13.04 -2.69 -15.90
C VAL A 317 -14.26 -2.65 -16.79
N ASN A 318 -15.45 -2.64 -16.18
CA ASN A 318 -16.72 -2.50 -16.89
C ASN A 318 -17.40 -1.13 -16.68
N GLY A 319 -16.84 -0.28 -15.82
CA GLY A 319 -17.33 1.08 -15.55
C GLY A 319 -18.49 1.14 -14.56
N VAL A 320 -18.76 0.08 -13.81
CA VAL A 320 -19.72 0.07 -12.69
C VAL A 320 -18.93 0.10 -11.39
N GLU A 321 -19.04 1.19 -10.64
CA GLU A 321 -18.21 1.48 -9.46
C GLU A 321 -18.11 0.30 -8.48
N ASP A 322 -19.24 -0.19 -7.97
CA ASP A 322 -19.30 -1.28 -6.97
C ASP A 322 -18.94 -2.68 -7.52
N GLU A 323 -18.82 -2.83 -8.83
CA GLU A 323 -18.36 -4.07 -9.49
C GLU A 323 -16.87 -4.01 -9.78
N ASP A 324 -16.40 -2.83 -10.21
CA ASP A 324 -15.01 -2.57 -10.48
C ASP A 324 -14.20 -2.54 -9.18
N CYS A 325 -14.70 -1.91 -8.11
CA CYS A 325 -13.98 -1.77 -6.83
C CYS A 325 -14.94 -1.82 -5.64
N GLN A 326 -14.53 -2.51 -4.58
CA GLN A 326 -15.25 -2.53 -3.30
C GLN A 326 -14.30 -2.17 -2.18
N GLU A 327 -14.73 -1.31 -1.27
CA GLU A 327 -13.91 -0.77 -0.19
C GLU A 327 -14.44 -1.20 1.19
N ALA A 328 -13.54 -1.36 2.15
CA ALA A 328 -13.83 -1.57 3.55
C ALA A 328 -12.94 -0.65 4.40
N ALA A 329 -13.55 0.21 5.21
CA ALA A 329 -12.85 1.13 6.10
C ALA A 329 -12.73 0.60 7.53
N PHE A 330 -11.70 1.08 8.24
CA PHE A 330 -11.37 0.71 9.62
C PHE A 330 -11.30 1.95 10.49
N LYS A 331 -12.08 1.98 11.57
CA LYS A 331 -12.14 3.12 12.50
C LYS A 331 -10.80 3.37 13.17
N ASP A 332 -10.30 2.37 13.89
CA ASP A 332 -9.03 2.48 14.63
C ASP A 332 -7.80 2.19 13.75
N GLY A 333 -8.03 1.62 12.56
CA GLY A 333 -7.00 1.34 11.55
C GLY A 333 -6.23 0.06 11.82
N ILE A 334 -5.43 -0.35 10.84
CA ILE A 334 -4.39 -1.38 10.98
C ILE A 334 -3.05 -0.66 11.03
N VAL A 335 -2.22 -0.97 12.01
CA VAL A 335 -0.88 -0.41 12.17
C VAL A 335 0.14 -1.33 11.52
N VAL A 336 0.82 -0.86 10.49
CA VAL A 336 2.00 -1.52 9.93
C VAL A 336 3.23 -0.98 10.65
N ASP A 337 3.87 -1.83 11.43
CA ASP A 337 5.04 -1.52 12.23
C ASP A 337 6.30 -1.64 11.40
N LEU A 338 6.99 -0.51 11.17
CA LEU A 338 8.15 -0.44 10.29
C LEU A 338 9.48 -0.56 11.04
N LYS A 339 9.47 -1.02 12.30
CA LYS A 339 10.71 -1.27 13.06
C LYS A 339 11.64 -2.29 12.40
N SER A 340 11.14 -3.23 11.61
CA SER A 340 12.02 -4.14 10.86
C SER A 340 12.83 -3.44 9.77
N LEU A 341 12.38 -2.28 9.27
CA LEU A 341 13.22 -1.39 8.45
C LEU A 341 14.30 -0.70 9.30
N SER A 342 14.23 -0.77 10.63
CA SER A 342 15.21 -0.19 11.56
C SER A 342 16.26 -1.08 12.16
N GLU A 343 16.03 -2.39 12.17
CA GLU A 343 16.98 -3.31 12.78
C GLU A 343 18.00 -3.89 11.78
N GLU A 344 17.77 -3.78 10.46
CA GLU A 344 18.75 -4.26 9.46
C GLU A 344 19.84 -3.23 9.08
N GLU A 345 19.68 -1.93 9.34
CA GLU A 345 20.66 -0.92 8.92
C GLU A 345 20.66 0.28 9.88
N ASP A 346 21.63 0.32 10.82
CA ASP A 346 21.96 1.50 11.65
C ASP A 346 22.30 2.75 10.80
N GLU A 347 22.55 2.60 9.50
CA GLU A 347 22.79 3.72 8.56
C GLU A 347 21.51 4.25 7.88
N PHE A 348 20.44 3.46 7.75
CA PHE A 348 19.18 3.84 7.07
C PHE A 348 18.38 4.89 7.86
N TRP A 349 18.53 4.89 9.20
CA TRP A 349 17.75 5.77 10.08
C TRP A 349 18.32 7.16 10.26
N ASP A 350 19.63 7.32 10.17
CA ASP A 350 20.23 8.64 10.30
C ASP A 350 19.89 9.54 9.10
N ASP A 351 19.56 8.97 7.94
CA ASP A 351 19.09 9.69 6.76
C ASP A 351 17.56 9.91 6.75
N LEU A 352 16.77 8.96 7.24
CA LEU A 352 15.32 9.15 7.46
C LEU A 352 15.01 10.20 8.56
N LYS A 353 15.86 10.30 9.59
CA LYS A 353 15.77 11.37 10.62
C LYS A 353 15.99 12.76 10.00
N LYS A 354 16.90 12.90 9.02
CA LYS A 354 17.13 14.18 8.31
C LYS A 354 15.92 14.60 7.46
N LEU A 355 15.21 13.62 6.86
CA LEU A 355 14.05 13.88 5.99
C LEU A 355 12.78 14.31 6.74
N SER A 356 12.66 14.01 8.03
CA SER A 356 11.51 14.41 8.85
C SER A 356 11.49 15.86 9.34
N LYS A 357 12.50 16.66 8.96
CA LYS A 357 12.61 18.09 9.30
C LYS A 357 12.20 19.04 8.15
N LEU A 358 11.62 18.50 7.07
CA LEU A 358 10.94 19.22 5.98
C LEU A 358 9.50 18.70 5.86
#